data_AF-X1VUW4-F1
#
_entry.id   AF-X1VUW4-F1
#
_cell.length_a   1.000
_cell.length_b   1.000
_cell.length_c   1.000
_cell.angle_alpha   90.00
_cell.angle_beta   90.00
_cell.angle_gamma   90.00
#
_symmetry.space_group_name_H-M   'P 1'
#
loop_
_entity.id
_entity.type
_entity.pdbx_description
1 polymer ?
#
loop_
_entity_poly.entity_id
_entity_poly.type
_entity_poly.pdbx_seq_one_letter_code
_entity_poly.pdbx_strand_id
1 'polypeptide(L)' 'KNRIEVIPNAIHLISFKEDDEFKRTEIKKKYNLKEDDRIILFVGRVASEKSIDKIIKVLEIIKKRDIS' A
#
# COMPACT_ATOMS: atom_id res chain seq x y z
N LYS A 1 -29.27 -28.81 -15.18
CA LYS A 1 -27.86 -28.93 -14.75
C LYS A 1 -27.37 -27.51 -14.48
N ASN A 2 -27.27 -27.09 -13.21
CA ASN A 2 -26.94 -25.70 -12.86
C ASN A 2 -25.44 -25.48 -13.07
N ARG A 3 -25.08 -24.60 -14.00
CA ARG A 3 -23.69 -24.28 -14.32
C ARG A 3 -23.26 -23.11 -13.43
N ILE A 4 -22.26 -23.32 -12.60
CA ILE A 4 -21.62 -22.26 -11.81
C ILE A 4 -20.44 -21.77 -12.64
N GLU A 5 -20.37 -20.46 -12.88
CA GLU A 5 -19.27 -19.81 -13.58
C GLU A 5 -18.65 -18.76 -12.66
N VAL A 6 -17.32 -18.71 -12.62
CA VAL A 6 -16.56 -17.78 -11.78
C VAL A 6 -16.28 -16.53 -12.60
N ILE A 7 -16.69 -15.37 -12.09
CA ILE A 7 -16.34 -14.07 -12.67
C ILE A 7 -15.21 -13.45 -11.83
N PRO A 8 -14.02 -13.21 -12.40
CA PRO A 8 -12.92 -12.61 -11.67
C PRO A 8 -13.14 -11.11 -11.45
N ASN A 9 -12.45 -10.54 -10.45
CA ASN A 9 -12.39 -9.10 -10.27
C ASN A 9 -11.59 -8.45 -11.39
N ALA A 10 -12.11 -7.36 -11.94
CA ALA A 10 -11.39 -6.54 -12.91
C ALA A 10 -10.46 -5.54 -12.21
N ILE A 11 -9.30 -5.29 -12.79
CA ILE A 11 -8.38 -4.21 -12.40
C ILE A 11 -8.10 -3.32 -13.61
N HIS A 12 -7.93 -2.02 -13.38
CA HIS A 12 -7.62 -1.08 -14.45
C HIS A 12 -6.10 -1.04 -14.71
N LEU A 13 -5.63 -1.87 -15.65
CA LEU A 13 -4.19 -2.08 -15.89
C LEU A 13 -3.40 -0.79 -16.14
N ILE A 14 -4.00 0.22 -16.77
CA ILE A 14 -3.34 1.50 -17.04
C ILE A 14 -3.00 2.24 -15.73
N SER A 15 -3.81 2.08 -14.69
CA SER A 15 -3.59 2.68 -13.37
C SER A 15 -2.54 1.95 -12.54
N PHE A 16 -2.24 0.69 -12.89
CA PHE A 16 -1.28 -0.18 -12.19
C PHE A 16 -0.09 -0.54 -13.09
N LYS A 17 0.27 0.36 -14.02
CA LYS A 17 1.48 0.21 -14.85
C LYS A 17 2.75 0.26 -13.99
N GLU A 18 3.83 -0.27 -14.55
CA GLU A 18 5.17 -0.26 -13.96
C GLU A 18 5.65 1.14 -13.59
N ASP A 19 6.65 1.15 -12.69
CA ASP A 19 7.17 2.33 -12.01
C ASP A 19 7.48 3.48 -12.97
N ASP A 20 6.93 4.65 -12.65
CA ASP A 20 7.16 5.91 -13.34
C ASP A 20 7.93 6.79 -12.35
N GLU A 21 9.25 6.82 -12.51
CA GLU A 21 10.18 7.53 -11.63
C GLU A 21 9.82 9.01 -11.47
N PHE A 22 9.33 9.64 -12.55
CA PHE A 22 8.88 11.03 -12.51
C PHE A 22 7.65 11.17 -11.63
N LYS A 23 6.62 10.32 -11.79
CA LYS A 23 5.44 10.33 -10.91
C LYS A 23 5.81 10.04 -9.46
N ARG A 24 6.73 9.12 -9.21
CA ARG A 24 7.20 8.80 -7.85
C ARG A 24 7.84 10.02 -7.20
N THR A 25 8.71 10.71 -7.93
CA THR A 25 9.38 11.94 -7.48
C THR A 25 8.37 13.05 -7.18
N GLU A 26 7.39 13.25 -8.06
CA GLU A 26 6.34 14.26 -7.87
C GLU A 26 5.45 13.95 -6.66
N ILE A 27 5.10 12.69 -6.43
CA ILE A 27 4.36 12.27 -5.23
C ILE A 27 5.20 12.52 -3.97
N LYS A 28 6.48 12.13 -3.96
CA LYS A 28 7.37 12.38 -2.82
C LYS A 28 7.46 13.86 -2.49
N LYS A 29 7.70 14.72 -3.49
CA LYS A 29 7.71 16.19 -3.31
C LYS A 29 6.38 16.71 -2.77
N LYS A 30 5.25 16.28 -3.35
CA LYS A 30 3.91 16.72 -2.95
C LYS A 30 3.61 16.45 -1.48
N TYR A 31 4.11 15.34 -0.94
CA TYR A 31 3.92 14.94 0.45
C TYR A 31 5.15 15.22 1.34
N ASN A 32 6.15 15.97 0.83
CA ASN A 32 7.36 16.33 1.54
C ASN A 32 8.13 15.11 2.11
N LEU A 33 8.15 14.02 1.34
CA LEU A 33 8.86 12.77 1.64
C LEU A 33 10.27 12.82 1.05
N LYS A 34 11.25 12.28 1.78
CA LYS A 34 12.64 12.17 1.32
C LYS A 34 12.82 10.98 0.39
N GLU A 35 13.91 11.00 -0.37
CA GLU A 35 14.22 9.91 -1.28
C GLU A 35 14.42 8.57 -0.55
N ASP A 36 15.08 8.62 0.61
CA ASP A 36 15.43 7.46 1.44
C ASP A 36 14.34 7.07 2.45
N ASP A 37 13.20 7.77 2.46
CA ASP A 37 12.11 7.42 3.36
C ASP A 37 11.53 6.05 3.00
N ARG A 38 11.45 5.17 4.00
CA ARG A 38 10.77 3.88 3.87
C ARG A 38 9.26 4.11 4.01
N ILE A 39 8.53 3.93 2.92
CA ILE A 39 7.08 4.22 2.85
C ILE A 39 6.28 2.91 2.86
N ILE A 40 5.27 2.82 3.72
CA ILE A 40 4.25 1.78 3.71
C ILE A 40 2.91 2.44 3.38
N LEU A 41 2.27 2.02 2.29
CA LEU A 41 0.96 2.52 1.87
C LEU A 41 -0.13 1.49 2.14
N PHE A 42 -1.20 1.92 2.81
CA PHE A 42 -2.42 1.13 2.98
C PHE A 42 -3.60 1.90 2.38
N VAL A 43 -4.36 1.25 1.50
CA VAL A 43 -5.58 1.80 0.90
C VAL A 43 -6.74 0.84 1.15
N GLY A 44 -7.73 1.31 1.89
CA GLY A 44 -8.92 0.54 2.23
C GLY A 44 -9.76 1.26 3.28
N ARG A 45 -11.00 0.80 3.48
CA ARG A 45 -11.84 1.30 4.57
C ARG A 45 -11.20 0.96 5.92
N VAL A 46 -11.31 1.87 6.88
CA VAL A 46 -10.92 1.60 8.28
C VAL A 46 -11.95 0.67 8.88
N ALA A 47 -11.68 -0.63 8.78
CA ALA A 47 -12.58 -1.67 9.23
C ALA A 47 -11.77 -2.86 9.75
N SER A 48 -12.34 -3.60 10.70
CA SER A 48 -11.62 -4.67 11.43
C SER A 48 -11.07 -5.76 10.50
N GLU A 49 -11.77 -6.08 9.42
CA GLU A 49 -11.37 -7.08 8.43
C GLU A 49 -10.09 -6.68 7.67
N LYS A 50 -9.75 -5.39 7.66
CA LYS A 50 -8.55 -4.88 7.01
C LYS A 50 -7.32 -4.87 7.92
N SER A 51 -7.48 -5.15 9.21
CA SER A 51 -6.37 -5.37 10.17
C SER A 51 -5.28 -4.26 10.17
N ILE A 52 -5.68 -2.99 10.00
CA ILE A 52 -4.72 -1.86 10.02
C ILE A 52 -3.98 -1.76 11.36
N ASP A 53 -4.58 -2.27 12.44
CA ASP A 53 -3.98 -2.37 13.77
C ASP A 53 -2.69 -3.19 13.76
N LYS A 54 -2.61 -4.24 12.94
CA LYS A 54 -1.41 -5.08 12.83
C LYS A 54 -0.27 -4.32 12.19
N ILE A 55 -0.54 -3.51 11.17
CA ILE A 55 0.47 -2.65 10.52
C ILE A 55 1.04 -1.68 11.56
N ILE A 56 0.19 -1.05 12.36
CA ILE A 56 0.60 -0.12 13.42
C ILE A 56 1.48 -0.82 14.47
N LYS A 57 1.10 -2.01 14.94
CA LYS A 57 1.90 -2.82 15.87
C LYS A 57 3.27 -3.18 15.31
N VAL A 58 3.34 -3.55 14.03
CA VAL A 58 4.62 -3.87 13.37
C VAL A 58 5.51 -2.63 13.27
N LEU A 59 4.94 -1.47 12.93
CA LEU A 59 5.67 -0.21 12.91
C LEU A 59 6.27 0.14 14.28
N GLU A 60 5.55 -0.15 15.37
CA GLU A 60 6.07 0.02 16.72
C GLU A 60 7.29 -0.89 16.99
N ILE A 61 7.22 -2.15 16.56
CA ILE A 61 8.32 -3.11 16.71
C ILE A 61 9.55 -2.67 15.90
N ILE A 62 9.35 -2.26 14.65
CA ILE A 62 10.43 -1.77 13.78
C ILE A 62 11.10 -0.55 14.41
N LYS A 63 10.31 0.43 14.87
CA LYS A 63 10.82 1.62 15.55
C LYS A 63 11.68 1.26 16.77
N LYS A 64 11.28 0.26 17.56
CA LYS A 64 12.06 -0.19 18.73
C LYS A 64 13.39 -0.84 18.34
N ARG A 65 13.48 -1.49 17.18
CA ARG A 65 14.70 -2.15 16.69
C ARG A 65 15.67 -1.18 16.02
N ASP A 66 15.17 -0.10 15.43
CA ASP A 66 16.00 0.92 14.77
C ASP A 66 16.71 1.86 15.78
N ILE A 67 16.37 1.77 17.07
CA ILE A 67 16.96 2.53 18.19
C ILE A 67 18.06 1.71 18.91
N SER A 68 18.55 0.61 18.32
CA SER A 68 19.70 -0.16 18.83
C SER A 68 20.98 0.10 18.05
#